data_AF-Q5BRD0-F1
#
_entry.id   AF-Q5BRD0-F1
#
_cell.length_a   1.000
_cell.length_b   1.000
_cell.length_c   1.000
_cell.angle_alpha   90.00
_cell.angle_beta   90.00
_cell.angle_gamma   90.00
#
_symmetry.space_group_name_H-M   'P 1'
#
loop_
_entity.id
_entity.type
_entity.pdbx_description
1 polymer ?
#
loop_
_entity_poly.entity_id
_entity_poly.type
_entity_poly.pdbx_seq_one_letter_code
_entity_poly.pdbx_strand_id
1 'polypeptide(L)'
;RRDCHPHTQTRIPVGALAHIWGQSLYILASIIYDGLLLPGEIDPLGRRMVTEPKPDLSVQVVLVAEDNEIKQQLMEYQVEVQTFEEIYNEAGINVYPARILGQLYRHLGTCEKLSLSGRCTNEVGIFSTSQFYRLGDETLAFLPQL
;
A
#
# COMPACT_ATOMS: atom_id res chain seq x y z
N ARG A 1 -16.87 -24.26 -30.29
CA ARG A 1 -17.63 -23.28 -29.49
C ARG A 1 -19.11 -23.66 -29.66
N ARG A 2 -19.76 -24.22 -28.63
CA ARG A 2 -21.20 -24.50 -28.68
C ARG A 2 -21.91 -23.25 -28.18
N ASP A 3 -22.85 -22.76 -28.95
CA ASP A 3 -23.69 -21.62 -28.60
C ASP A 3 -24.60 -22.01 -27.43
N CYS A 4 -24.24 -21.58 -26.23
CA CYS A 4 -25.10 -21.72 -25.06
C CYS A 4 -26.06 -20.54 -25.02
N HIS A 5 -27.33 -20.77 -25.33
CA HIS A 5 -28.39 -19.76 -25.17
C HIS A 5 -28.69 -19.58 -23.67
N PRO A 6 -28.42 -18.39 -23.08
CA PRO A 6 -28.78 -18.12 -21.68
C PRO A 6 -30.30 -18.28 -21.48
N HIS A 7 -30.71 -18.69 -20.28
CA HIS A 7 -32.10 -19.02 -19.87
C HIS A 7 -32.71 -20.36 -20.34
N THR A 8 -31.93 -21.25 -20.94
CA THR A 8 -32.41 -22.59 -21.35
C THR A 8 -32.56 -23.59 -20.19
N GLN A 9 -31.94 -23.33 -19.04
CA GLN A 9 -32.02 -24.21 -17.88
C GLN A 9 -33.10 -23.72 -16.91
N THR A 10 -34.20 -24.48 -16.81
CA THR A 10 -35.18 -24.33 -15.72
C THR A 10 -34.50 -24.66 -14.40
N ARG A 11 -34.38 -23.67 -13.50
CA ARG A 11 -33.81 -23.87 -12.16
C ARG A 11 -34.89 -24.43 -11.24
N ILE A 12 -34.62 -25.58 -10.66
CA ILE A 12 -35.45 -26.16 -9.60
C ILE A 12 -34.74 -25.85 -8.27
N PRO A 13 -35.35 -25.08 -7.36
CA PRO A 13 -34.75 -24.84 -6.05
C PRO A 13 -34.70 -26.17 -5.27
N VAL A 14 -33.50 -26.63 -4.93
CA VAL A 14 -33.29 -27.83 -4.12
C VAL A 14 -32.72 -27.40 -2.77
N GLY A 15 -33.44 -27.68 -1.67
CA GLY A 15 -33.02 -27.39 -0.29
C GLY A 15 -33.91 -26.37 0.44
N ALA A 16 -33.91 -26.42 1.77
CA ALA A 16 -34.80 -25.62 2.64
C ALA A 16 -34.22 -24.26 3.06
N LEU A 17 -32.94 -24.00 2.84
CA LEU A 17 -32.27 -22.75 3.19
C LEU A 17 -31.39 -22.27 2.04
N ALA A 18 -31.29 -20.94 1.89
CA ALA A 18 -30.39 -20.34 0.94
C ALA A 18 -28.94 -20.75 1.26
N HIS A 19 -28.22 -21.24 0.26
CA HIS A 19 -26.83 -21.68 0.40
C HIS A 19 -25.98 -20.54 0.97
N ILE A 20 -25.39 -20.74 2.15
CA ILE A 20 -24.71 -19.69 2.92
C ILE A 20 -23.67 -18.97 2.06
N TRP A 21 -22.83 -19.70 1.31
CA TRP A 21 -21.86 -19.09 0.40
C TRP A 21 -22.50 -18.24 -0.70
N GLY A 22 -23.65 -18.66 -1.23
CA GLY A 22 -24.37 -17.90 -2.25
C GLY A 22 -24.93 -16.61 -1.69
N GLN A 23 -25.47 -16.65 -0.47
CA GLN A 23 -25.96 -15.46 0.22
C GLN A 23 -24.82 -14.52 0.63
N SER A 24 -23.72 -15.05 1.17
CA SER A 24 -22.54 -14.26 1.49
C SER A 24 -21.98 -13.56 0.26
N LEU A 25 -21.90 -14.25 -0.88
CA LEU A 25 -21.41 -13.66 -2.13
C LEU A 25 -22.37 -12.58 -2.67
N TYR A 26 -23.69 -12.80 -2.57
CA TYR A 26 -24.69 -11.81 -2.96
C TYR A 26 -24.60 -10.53 -2.12
N ILE A 27 -24.50 -10.67 -0.79
CA ILE A 27 -24.33 -9.54 0.13
C ILE A 27 -23.05 -8.80 -0.19
N LEU A 28 -21.93 -9.50 -0.32
CA LEU A 28 -20.63 -8.90 -0.66
C LEU A 28 -20.68 -8.17 -2.01
N ALA A 29 -21.29 -8.76 -3.03
CA ALA A 29 -21.47 -8.11 -4.33
C ALA A 29 -22.36 -6.84 -4.23
N SER A 30 -23.40 -6.87 -3.41
CA SER A 30 -24.28 -5.72 -3.18
C SER A 30 -23.53 -4.56 -2.51
N ILE A 31 -22.74 -4.85 -1.47
CA ILE A 31 -21.93 -3.83 -0.78
C ILE A 31 -20.90 -3.20 -1.71
N ILE A 32 -20.27 -4.00 -2.58
CA ILE A 32 -19.35 -3.48 -3.61
C ILE A 32 -20.10 -2.62 -4.63
N TYR A 33 -21.27 -3.09 -5.11
CA TYR A 33 -22.08 -2.38 -6.09
C TYR A 33 -22.55 -1.01 -5.57
N ASP A 34 -22.93 -0.95 -4.30
CA ASP A 34 -23.35 0.29 -3.62
C ASP A 34 -22.17 1.23 -3.28
N GLY A 35 -20.92 0.82 -3.56
CA GLY A 35 -19.72 1.61 -3.31
C GLY A 35 -19.32 1.71 -1.83
N LEU A 36 -19.92 0.89 -0.96
CA LEU A 36 -19.61 0.84 0.46
C LEU A 36 -18.34 0.03 0.77
N LEU A 37 -17.87 -0.78 -0.18
CA LEU A 37 -16.66 -1.58 -0.10
C LEU A 37 -15.95 -1.56 -1.45
N LEU A 38 -14.70 -1.14 -1.46
CA LEU A 38 -13.87 -1.09 -2.67
C LEU A 38 -13.27 -2.48 -2.95
N PRO A 39 -13.11 -2.89 -4.23
CA PRO A 39 -12.47 -4.16 -4.58
C PRO A 39 -11.06 -4.32 -3.99
N GLY A 40 -10.33 -3.21 -3.79
CA GLY A 40 -9.00 -3.21 -3.17
C GLY A 40 -9.00 -3.58 -1.68
N GLU A 41 -10.12 -3.38 -0.98
CA GLU A 41 -10.24 -3.72 0.45
C GLU A 41 -10.43 -5.23 0.66
N ILE A 42 -10.99 -5.93 -0.33
CA ILE A 42 -11.16 -7.40 -0.34
C ILE A 42 -9.93 -8.11 -0.90
N ASP A 43 -9.26 -7.49 -1.87
CA ASP A 43 -8.06 -7.98 -2.51
C ASP A 43 -6.87 -7.04 -2.19
N PRO A 44 -6.35 -7.06 -0.95
CA PRO A 44 -5.27 -6.18 -0.52
C PRO A 44 -3.95 -6.47 -1.24
N LEU A 45 -3.83 -7.66 -1.85
CA LEU A 45 -2.66 -8.06 -2.64
C LEU A 45 -2.79 -7.68 -4.12
N GLY A 46 -3.91 -7.10 -4.54
CA GLY A 46 -4.13 -6.68 -5.92
C GLY A 46 -4.05 -7.83 -6.93
N ARG A 47 -4.40 -9.06 -6.54
CA ARG A 47 -4.35 -10.23 -7.43
C ARG A 47 -5.19 -10.06 -8.69
N ARG A 48 -6.27 -9.28 -8.65
CA ARG A 48 -7.09 -8.96 -9.83
C ARG A 48 -6.31 -8.18 -10.92
N MET A 49 -5.25 -7.46 -10.52
CA MET A 49 -4.45 -6.61 -11.41
C MET A 49 -3.31 -7.38 -12.10
N VAL A 50 -3.13 -8.68 -11.83
CA VAL A 50 -2.01 -9.48 -12.35
C VAL A 50 -2.02 -9.59 -13.88
N THR A 51 -3.19 -9.45 -14.51
CA THR A 51 -3.33 -9.45 -15.97
C THR A 51 -3.11 -8.08 -16.62
N GLU A 52 -3.01 -7.01 -15.82
CA GLU A 52 -2.73 -5.68 -16.35
C GLU A 52 -1.24 -5.55 -16.68
N PRO A 53 -0.88 -4.99 -17.85
CA PRO A 53 0.51 -4.74 -18.17
C PRO A 53 1.09 -3.80 -17.10
N LYS A 54 2.17 -4.24 -16.46
CA LYS A 54 2.87 -3.38 -15.49
C LYS A 54 3.42 -2.17 -16.24
N PRO A 55 3.28 -0.94 -15.68
CA PRO A 55 3.90 0.22 -16.27
C PRO A 55 5.42 0.02 -16.35
N ASP A 56 6.07 0.64 -17.33
CA ASP A 56 7.53 0.62 -17.44
C ASP A 56 8.15 1.16 -16.15
N LEU A 57 8.94 0.31 -15.49
CA LEU A 57 9.57 0.63 -14.21
C LEU A 57 10.81 1.48 -14.45
N SER A 58 10.75 2.77 -14.11
CA SER A 58 11.93 3.62 -14.00
C SER A 58 12.39 3.68 -12.54
N VAL A 59 13.69 3.51 -12.32
CA VAL A 59 14.30 3.70 -10.99
C VAL A 59 14.76 5.14 -10.90
N GLN A 60 14.25 5.87 -9.91
CA GLN A 60 14.66 7.24 -9.62
C GLN A 60 15.47 7.26 -8.32
N VAL A 61 16.55 8.03 -8.31
CA VAL A 61 17.42 8.22 -7.15
C VAL A 61 17.47 9.71 -6.85
N VAL A 62 17.29 10.07 -5.58
CA VAL A 62 17.34 11.44 -5.11
C VAL A 62 18.44 11.54 -4.06
N LEU A 63 19.24 12.61 -4.14
CA LEU A 63 20.24 12.96 -3.14
C LEU A 63 19.67 14.03 -2.23
N VAL A 64 19.86 13.86 -0.93
CA VAL A 64 19.40 14.79 0.11
C VAL A 64 20.61 15.13 0.97
N ALA A 65 20.82 16.42 1.22
CA ALA A 65 21.89 16.88 2.09
C ALA A 65 21.45 16.77 3.56
N GLU A 66 22.35 16.28 4.41
CA GLU A 66 22.12 16.24 5.86
C GLU A 66 22.08 17.64 6.46
N ASP A 67 22.96 18.52 5.99
CA ASP A 67 23.06 19.90 6.44
C ASP A 67 23.44 20.88 5.31
N ASN A 68 23.52 22.16 5.66
CA ASN A 68 23.88 23.23 4.73
C ASN A 68 25.35 23.19 4.30
N GLU A 69 26.25 22.60 5.08
CA GLU A 69 27.67 22.50 4.73
C GLU A 69 27.85 21.51 3.58
N ILE A 70 27.28 20.31 3.72
CA ILE A 70 27.26 19.27 2.67
C ILE A 70 26.53 19.77 1.43
N LYS A 71 25.42 20.50 1.60
CA LYS A 71 24.70 21.12 0.49
C LYS A 71 25.60 22.08 -0.32
N GLN A 72 26.34 22.96 0.35
CA GLN A 72 27.27 23.88 -0.32
C GLN A 72 28.39 23.14 -1.04
N GLN A 73 28.97 22.11 -0.40
CA GLN A 73 29.99 21.27 -1.03
C GLN A 73 29.47 20.59 -2.31
N LEU A 74 28.25 20.05 -2.28
CA LEU A 74 27.64 19.40 -3.45
C LEU A 74 27.30 20.40 -4.57
N MET A 75 26.93 21.64 -4.22
CA MET A 75 26.73 22.71 -5.19
C MET A 75 28.00 23.08 -5.95
N GLU A 76 29.19 23.00 -5.33
CA GLU A 76 30.47 23.22 -6.03
C GLU A 76 30.67 22.23 -7.19
N TYR A 77 30.10 21.02 -7.07
CA TYR A 77 30.08 20.00 -8.11
C TYR A 77 28.86 20.08 -9.04
N GLN A 78 28.08 21.17 -8.98
CA GLN A 78 26.84 21.36 -9.75
C GLN A 78 25.77 20.30 -9.45
N VAL A 79 25.79 19.72 -8.24
CA VAL A 79 24.77 18.79 -7.77
C VAL A 79 23.77 19.56 -6.91
N GLU A 80 22.57 19.77 -7.44
CA GLU A 80 21.49 20.41 -6.70
C GLU A 80 20.88 19.43 -5.71
N VAL A 81 20.90 19.80 -4.42
CA VAL A 81 20.34 19.02 -3.32
C VAL A 81 19.59 19.92 -2.35
N GLN A 82 18.61 19.32 -1.67
CA GLN A 82 17.83 19.96 -0.63
C GLN A 82 18.19 19.38 0.73
N THR A 83 18.00 20.18 1.78
CA THR A 83 18.06 19.67 3.17
C THR A 83 16.72 19.06 3.57
N PHE A 84 16.69 18.30 4.66
CA PHE A 84 15.43 17.75 5.20
C PHE A 84 14.39 18.82 5.53
N GLU A 85 14.84 19.99 6.02
CA GLU A 85 13.95 21.11 6.34
C GLU A 85 13.32 21.73 5.09
N GLU A 86 14.10 21.90 4.02
CA GLU A 86 13.60 22.42 2.75
C GLU A 86 12.58 21.48 2.11
N ILE A 87 12.86 20.17 2.12
CA ILE A 87 11.94 19.14 1.63
C ILE A 87 10.61 19.19 2.39
N TYR A 88 10.66 19.34 3.71
CA TYR A 88 9.46 19.48 4.53
C TYR A 88 8.68 20.76 4.17
N ASN A 89 9.36 21.90 4.08
CA ASN A 89 8.70 23.19 3.82
C ASN A 89 8.09 23.29 2.41
N GLU A 90 8.73 22.69 1.40
CA GLU A 90 8.27 22.78 0.01
C GLU A 90 7.26 21.68 -0.37
N ALA A 91 7.51 20.44 0.07
CA ALA A 91 6.73 19.27 -0.35
C ALA A 91 5.90 18.64 0.77
N GLY A 92 6.08 19.05 2.03
CA GLY A 92 5.39 18.46 3.18
C GLY A 92 5.81 17.01 3.45
N ILE A 93 7.04 16.64 3.09
CA ILE A 93 7.55 15.27 3.23
C ILE A 93 8.51 15.21 4.43
N ASN A 94 8.16 14.40 5.42
CA ASN A 94 9.03 14.08 6.54
C ASN A 94 9.94 12.90 6.20
N VAL A 95 11.25 13.08 6.28
CA VAL A 95 12.23 12.00 6.02
C VAL A 95 12.78 11.46 7.33
N TYR A 96 12.73 10.14 7.51
CA TYR A 96 13.20 9.47 8.72
C TYR A 96 14.17 8.31 8.43
N PRO A 97 14.99 7.88 9.40
CA PRO A 97 15.78 6.66 9.25
C PRO A 97 14.90 5.40 9.18
N ALA A 98 15.33 4.37 8.44
CA ALA A 98 14.63 3.09 8.30
C ALA A 98 14.20 2.44 9.62
N ARG A 99 14.94 2.65 10.73
CA ARG A 99 14.59 2.08 12.04
C ARG A 99 13.19 2.50 12.51
N ILE A 100 12.78 3.72 12.17
CA ILE A 100 11.49 4.29 12.58
C ILE A 100 10.36 3.54 11.87
N LEU A 101 10.53 3.24 10.58
CA LEU A 101 9.57 2.42 9.84
C LEU A 101 9.40 1.03 10.45
N GLY A 102 10.49 0.41 10.91
CA GLY A 102 10.41 -0.88 11.62
C GLY A 102 9.61 -0.82 12.91
N GLN A 103 9.74 0.28 13.66
CA GLN A 103 8.94 0.53 14.87
C GLN A 103 7.46 0.77 14.54
N LEU A 104 7.15 1.51 13.48
CA LEU A 104 5.78 1.69 12.99
C LEU A 104 5.16 0.36 12.57
N TYR A 105 5.91 -0.46 11.83
CA TYR A 105 5.46 -1.76 11.36
C TYR A 105 5.12 -2.73 12.48
N ARG A 106 5.80 -2.68 13.63
CA ARG A 106 5.46 -3.50 14.79
C ARG A 106 4.01 -3.31 15.26
N HIS A 107 3.51 -2.08 15.17
CA HIS A 107 2.17 -1.73 15.62
C HIS A 107 1.08 -2.11 14.61
N LEU A 108 1.43 -2.41 13.35
CA LEU A 108 0.48 -2.91 12.36
C LEU A 108 -0.11 -4.26 12.79
N GLY A 109 -1.43 -4.35 12.78
CA GLY A 109 -2.16 -5.57 13.16
C GLY A 109 -2.21 -5.82 14.67
N THR A 110 -1.79 -4.87 15.51
CA THR A 110 -2.02 -4.95 16.95
C THR A 110 -3.51 -4.83 17.25
N CYS A 111 -4.05 -5.77 18.02
CA CYS A 111 -5.44 -5.75 18.47
C CYS A 111 -5.56 -6.47 19.80
N GLU A 112 -5.64 -5.70 20.89
CA GLU A 112 -5.70 -6.23 22.25
C GLU A 112 -6.93 -7.13 22.48
N LYS A 113 -8.10 -6.74 21.94
CA LYS A 113 -9.34 -7.54 22.05
C LYS A 113 -9.25 -8.91 21.41
N LEU A 114 -8.38 -9.07 20.40
CA LEU A 114 -8.15 -10.32 19.69
C LEU A 114 -6.82 -10.98 20.09
N SER A 115 -6.14 -10.46 21.12
CA SER A 115 -4.81 -10.91 21.55
C SER A 115 -3.77 -10.92 20.42
N LEU A 116 -3.87 -9.99 19.47
CA LEU A 116 -2.92 -9.86 18.37
C LEU A 116 -1.83 -8.86 18.76
N SER A 117 -0.58 -9.32 18.81
CA SER A 117 0.60 -8.52 19.18
C SER A 117 1.22 -7.72 18.03
N GLY A 118 0.63 -7.77 16.84
CA GLY A 118 1.12 -7.09 15.64
C GLY A 118 2.21 -7.86 14.89
N ARG A 119 2.99 -7.14 14.10
CA ARG A 119 4.02 -7.73 13.23
C ARG A 119 5.30 -8.06 14.01
N CYS A 120 5.79 -9.28 13.86
CA CYS A 120 6.98 -9.76 14.59
C CYS A 120 8.31 -9.15 14.11
N THR A 121 8.44 -8.81 12.83
CA THR A 121 9.72 -8.40 12.23
C THR A 121 9.90 -6.88 12.22
N ASN A 122 11.01 -6.44 12.82
CA ASN A 122 11.42 -5.03 12.81
C ASN A 122 12.31 -4.68 11.61
N GLU A 123 12.81 -5.68 10.89
CA GLU A 123 13.64 -5.45 9.71
C GLU A 123 12.79 -4.92 8.57
N VAL A 124 13.32 -3.88 7.93
CA VAL A 124 12.68 -3.16 6.84
C VAL A 124 13.55 -3.38 5.62
N GLY A 125 13.02 -4.11 4.64
CA GLY A 125 13.73 -4.34 3.38
C GLY A 125 13.80 -3.07 2.53
N ILE A 126 14.72 -3.05 1.56
CA ILE A 126 14.97 -1.89 0.70
C ILE A 126 13.71 -1.41 -0.03
N PHE A 127 12.86 -2.32 -0.49
CA PHE A 127 11.58 -2.00 -1.13
C PHE A 127 10.61 -1.25 -0.20
N SER A 128 10.66 -1.52 1.10
CA SER A 128 9.85 -0.81 2.08
C SER A 128 10.37 0.61 2.31
N THR A 129 11.68 0.85 2.27
CA THR A 129 12.21 2.23 2.37
C THR A 129 12.09 3.02 1.07
N SER A 130 11.98 2.37 -0.09
CA SER A 130 11.90 3.02 -1.42
C SER A 130 10.50 3.52 -1.81
N GLN A 131 9.59 3.73 -0.86
CA GLN A 131 8.22 4.20 -1.14
C GLN A 131 7.78 5.25 -0.12
N PHE A 132 6.82 6.09 -0.53
CA PHE A 132 6.18 7.04 0.36
C PHE A 132 5.09 6.36 1.21
N TYR A 133 4.95 6.84 2.44
CA TYR A 133 3.89 6.44 3.36
C TYR A 133 3.03 7.65 3.70
N ARG A 134 1.75 7.41 3.96
CA ARG A 134 0.84 8.43 4.47
C ARG A 134 0.39 8.04 5.87
N LEU A 135 0.64 8.89 6.85
CA LEU A 135 0.22 8.71 8.23
C LEU A 135 -0.62 9.90 8.65
N GLY A 136 -1.95 9.72 8.66
CA GLY A 136 -2.88 10.85 8.79
C GLY A 136 -2.72 11.81 7.61
N ASP A 137 -2.40 13.06 7.92
CA ASP A 137 -2.18 14.12 6.93
C ASP A 137 -0.70 14.32 6.56
N GLU A 138 0.21 13.55 7.16
CA GLU A 138 1.64 13.65 6.89
C GLU A 138 2.10 12.64 5.84
N THR A 139 3.00 13.09 4.96
CA THR A 139 3.72 12.23 4.00
C THR A 139 5.09 11.90 4.57
N LEU A 140 5.42 10.62 4.63
CA LEU A 140 6.67 10.12 5.20
C LEU A 140 7.50 9.42 4.12
N ALA A 141 8.82 9.62 4.16
CA ALA A 141 9.82 8.87 3.40
C ALA A 141 10.88 8.33 4.35
N PHE A 142 11.54 7.24 3.97
CA PHE A 142 12.55 6.61 4.81
C PHE A 142 13.87 6.41 4.08
N LEU A 143 14.97 6.80 4.71
CA LEU A 143 16.31 6.50 4.20
C LEU A 143 16.55 4.98 4.22
N PRO A 144 17.27 4.41 3.24
CA PRO A 144 17.62 2.99 3.23
C PRO A 144 18.47 2.60 4.46
N GLN A 145 18.42 1.33 4.86
CA GLN A 145 19.30 0.81 5.92
C GLN A 145 20.76 0.81 5.45
N LEU A 146 21.67 1.23 6.34
CA LEU A 146 23.13 1.10 6.18
C LEU A 146 23.59 -0.33 6.41
#